data_AF-A0A8T5FC59-F1
#
_entry.id   AF-A0A8T5FC59-F1
#
_cell.length_a   1.000
_cell.length_b   1.000
_cell.length_c   1.000
_cell.angle_alpha   90.00
_cell.angle_beta   90.00
_cell.angle_gamma   90.00
#
_symmetry.space_group_name_H-M   'P 1'
#
loop_
_entity.id
_entity.type
_entity.pdbx_description
1 polymer ?
#
loop_
_entity_poly.entity_id
_entity_poly.type
_entity_poly.pdbx_seq_one_letter_code
_entity_poly.pdbx_strand_id
1 'polypeptide(L)'
;MRKEFVVYAIIATIAIMGFFFYQQQSQIDMLENQLQLDRELEACQRNSSLNLEKFQNCALGSFRIYGTPEQYDHYRDSIWQAKEDAIRQEESDDRMYKSRIEHCRTEYIGQTDKLLWCLDRAEQYKQTGSYLP
;
A
#
# COMPACT_ATOMS: atom_id res chain seq x y z
N MET A 1 -32.63 45.19 10.90
CA MET A 1 -33.60 44.07 10.79
C MET A 1 -33.72 43.50 9.37
N ARG A 2 -34.54 44.04 8.43
CA ARG A 2 -34.78 43.37 7.11
C ARG A 2 -33.56 43.30 6.17
N LYS A 3 -32.74 44.37 6.09
CA LYS A 3 -31.55 44.38 5.20
C LYS A 3 -30.43 43.48 5.71
N GLU A 4 -30.20 43.43 7.02
CA GLU A 4 -29.20 42.57 7.66
C GLU A 4 -29.55 41.08 7.48
N PHE A 5 -30.83 40.72 7.60
CA PHE A 5 -31.29 39.35 7.38
C PHE A 5 -31.02 38.85 5.94
N VAL A 6 -31.22 39.72 4.95
CA VAL A 6 -30.92 39.39 3.54
C VAL A 6 -29.42 39.16 3.33
N VAL A 7 -28.57 39.98 3.95
CA VAL A 7 -27.11 39.81 3.87
C VAL A 7 -26.68 38.48 4.50
N TYR A 8 -27.19 38.13 5.68
CA TYR A 8 -26.88 36.84 6.32
C TYR A 8 -27.39 35.65 5.50
N ALA A 9 -28.55 35.75 4.88
CA ALA A 9 -29.07 34.69 4.00
C ALA A 9 -28.18 34.48 2.76
N ILE A 10 -27.66 35.54 2.15
CA ILE A 10 -26.75 35.46 0.99
C ILE A 10 -25.41 34.82 1.42
N ILE A 11 -24.82 35.27 2.52
CA ILE A 11 -23.57 34.70 3.04
C ILE A 11 -23.74 33.21 3.35
N ALA A 12 -24.82 32.83 4.03
CA ALA A 12 -25.12 31.44 4.33
C ALA A 12 -25.27 30.60 3.05
N THR A 13 -25.96 31.12 2.03
CA THR A 13 -26.14 30.43 0.75
C THR A 13 -24.80 30.22 0.03
N ILE A 14 -23.93 31.24 -0.01
CA ILE A 14 -22.59 31.13 -0.62
C ILE A 14 -21.74 30.09 0.12
N ALA A 15 -21.76 30.10 1.46
CA ALA A 15 -21.02 29.14 2.28
C ALA A 15 -21.49 27.70 2.03
N ILE A 16 -22.80 27.47 1.95
CA ILE A 16 -23.39 26.15 1.65
C ILE A 16 -22.99 25.69 0.25
N MET A 17 -23.09 26.56 -0.76
CA MET A 17 -22.67 26.22 -2.13
C MET A 17 -21.17 25.88 -2.19
N GLY A 18 -20.32 26.68 -1.53
CA GLY A 18 -18.89 26.43 -1.46
C GLY A 18 -18.55 25.09 -0.82
N PHE A 19 -19.26 24.71 0.24
CA PHE A 19 -19.14 23.39 0.87
C PHE A 19 -19.51 22.25 -0.09
N PHE A 20 -20.63 22.37 -0.82
CA PHE A 20 -21.03 21.36 -1.80
C PHE A 20 -20.02 21.21 -2.96
N PHE A 21 -19.46 22.32 -3.46
CA PHE A 21 -18.42 22.27 -4.49
C PHE A 21 -17.14 21.61 -3.98
N TYR A 22 -16.71 21.92 -2.75
CA TYR A 22 -15.57 21.27 -2.13
C TYR A 22 -15.79 19.77 -1.96
N GLN A 23 -16.98 19.35 -1.52
CA GLN A 23 -17.32 17.93 -1.44
C GLN A 23 -17.32 17.24 -2.81
N GLN A 24 -17.90 17.87 -3.85
CA GLN A 24 -17.85 17.32 -5.20
C GLN A 24 -16.41 17.16 -5.71
N GLN A 25 -15.56 18.18 -5.53
CA GLN A 25 -14.17 18.11 -5.97
C GLN A 25 -13.42 16.97 -5.27
N SER A 26 -13.61 16.82 -3.96
CA SER A 26 -12.96 15.73 -3.22
C SER A 26 -13.38 14.33 -3.71
N GLN A 27 -14.62 14.17 -4.18
CA GLN A 27 -15.08 12.90 -4.77
C GLN A 27 -14.46 12.65 -6.15
N ILE A 28 -14.30 13.71 -6.96
CA ILE A 28 -13.63 13.63 -8.26
C ILE A 28 -12.17 13.23 -8.07
N ASP A 29 -11.44 13.89 -7.16
CA ASP A 29 -10.04 13.58 -6.90
C ASP A 29 -9.85 12.12 -6.43
N MET A 30 -10.75 11.62 -5.56
CA MET A 30 -10.74 10.21 -5.15
C MET A 30 -11.00 9.25 -6.33
N LEU A 31 -11.93 9.58 -7.23
CA LEU A 31 -12.23 8.77 -8.40
C LEU A 31 -11.05 8.76 -9.40
N GLU A 32 -10.41 9.90 -9.63
CA GLU A 32 -9.23 10.01 -10.50
C GLU A 32 -8.07 9.17 -9.97
N ASN A 33 -7.79 9.25 -8.67
CA ASN A 33 -6.77 8.42 -8.03
C ASN A 33 -7.08 6.92 -8.16
N GLN A 34 -8.34 6.51 -7.96
CA GLN A 34 -8.74 5.11 -8.13
C GLN A 34 -8.56 4.63 -9.58
N LEU A 35 -8.95 5.44 -10.57
CA LEU A 35 -8.75 5.11 -11.99
C LEU A 35 -7.27 5.03 -12.36
N GLN A 36 -6.44 5.89 -11.78
CA GLN A 36 -5.00 5.84 -11.99
C GLN A 36 -4.39 4.58 -11.35
N LEU A 37 -4.80 4.24 -10.13
CA LEU A 37 -4.39 3.01 -9.46
C LEU A 37 -4.71 1.77 -10.32
N ASP A 38 -5.93 1.67 -10.84
CA ASP A 38 -6.36 0.53 -11.67
C ASP A 38 -5.48 0.39 -12.92
N ARG A 39 -5.18 1.50 -13.62
CA ARG A 39 -4.29 1.50 -14.79
C ARG A 39 -2.87 1.05 -14.47
N GLU A 40 -2.33 1.52 -13.34
CA GLU A 40 -1.00 1.12 -12.89
C GLU A 40 -0.96 -0.36 -12.51
N LEU A 41 -2.01 -0.89 -11.89
CA LEU A 41 -2.11 -2.32 -11.59
C LEU A 41 -2.16 -3.17 -12.87
N GLU A 42 -2.89 -2.75 -13.90
CA GLU A 42 -2.85 -3.39 -15.22
C GLU A 42 -1.47 -3.31 -15.87
N ALA A 43 -0.76 -2.19 -15.72
CA ALA A 43 0.61 -2.04 -16.19
C ALA A 43 1.58 -2.97 -15.45
N CYS A 44 1.46 -3.05 -14.12
CA CYS A 44 2.22 -3.98 -13.28
C CYS A 44 1.98 -5.43 -13.73
N GLN A 45 0.73 -5.82 -13.97
CA GLN A 45 0.39 -7.18 -14.42
C GLN A 45 1.05 -7.50 -15.76
N ARG A 46 0.98 -6.59 -16.73
CA ARG A 46 1.59 -6.79 -18.06
C ARG A 46 3.12 -6.89 -17.98
N ASN A 47 3.75 -6.06 -17.16
CA ASN A 47 5.21 -5.98 -17.06
C ASN A 47 5.85 -7.07 -16.20
N SER A 48 5.07 -7.77 -15.38
CA SER A 48 5.61 -8.75 -14.44
C SER A 48 5.77 -10.15 -15.03
N SER A 49 5.26 -10.42 -16.24
CA SER A 49 5.48 -11.68 -16.98
C SER A 49 5.33 -12.95 -16.13
N LEU A 50 4.23 -13.07 -15.39
CA LEU A 50 3.91 -14.19 -14.46
C LEU A 50 4.82 -14.30 -13.22
N ASN A 51 5.75 -13.38 -12.99
CA ASN A 51 6.51 -13.31 -11.75
C ASN A 51 5.69 -12.58 -10.68
N LEU A 52 5.23 -13.34 -9.68
CA LEU A 52 4.39 -12.85 -8.60
C LEU A 52 5.10 -11.76 -7.76
N GLU A 53 6.38 -11.93 -7.46
CA GLU A 53 7.15 -11.00 -6.65
C GLU A 53 7.34 -9.64 -7.36
N LYS A 54 7.64 -9.68 -8.67
CA LYS A 54 7.70 -8.46 -9.49
C LYS A 54 6.37 -7.74 -9.53
N PHE A 55 5.26 -8.49 -9.63
CA PHE A 55 3.93 -7.91 -9.60
C PHE A 55 3.63 -7.27 -8.27
N GLN A 56 3.84 -7.99 -7.16
CA GLN A 56 3.60 -7.51 -5.80
C GLN A 56 4.38 -6.23 -5.50
N ASN A 57 5.66 -6.17 -5.87
CA ASN A 57 6.49 -5.00 -5.64
C ASN A 57 6.04 -3.79 -6.48
N CYS A 58 5.67 -4.01 -7.75
CA CYS A 58 5.13 -2.95 -8.59
C CYS A 58 3.80 -2.43 -8.03
N ALA A 59 2.87 -3.33 -7.71
CA ALA A 59 1.56 -2.99 -7.18
C ALA A 59 1.66 -2.26 -5.83
N LEU A 60 2.56 -2.67 -4.94
CA LEU A 60 2.81 -2.00 -3.66
C LEU A 60 3.23 -0.54 -3.86
N GLY A 61 4.07 -0.27 -4.87
CA GLY A 61 4.43 1.09 -5.28
C GLY A 61 3.22 1.89 -5.78
N SER A 62 2.37 1.30 -6.61
CA SER A 62 1.16 1.94 -7.12
C SER A 62 0.16 2.27 -6.01
N PHE A 63 -0.09 1.34 -5.09
CA PHE A 63 -0.94 1.58 -3.91
C PHE A 63 -0.41 2.70 -3.02
N ARG A 64 0.92 2.82 -2.88
CA ARG A 64 1.53 3.89 -2.08
C ARG A 64 1.33 5.29 -2.66
N ILE A 65 1.25 5.40 -3.99
CA ILE A 65 1.15 6.69 -4.69
C ILE A 65 -0.31 7.08 -4.93
N TYR A 66 -1.13 6.13 -5.36
CA TYR A 66 -2.50 6.40 -5.85
C TYR A 66 -3.59 5.79 -4.96
N GLY A 67 -3.25 4.85 -4.08
CA GLY A 67 -4.21 4.26 -3.15
C GLY A 67 -4.44 5.12 -1.91
N THR A 68 -5.54 4.86 -1.21
CA THR A 68 -5.74 5.40 0.14
C THR A 68 -4.79 4.70 1.13
N PRO A 69 -4.50 5.31 2.30
CA PRO A 69 -3.70 4.66 3.34
C PRO A 69 -4.23 3.27 3.71
N GLU A 70 -5.55 3.09 3.81
CA GLU A 70 -6.18 1.82 4.14
C GLU A 70 -5.99 0.78 3.04
N GLN A 71 -6.07 1.18 1.77
CA GLN A 71 -5.81 0.29 0.64
C GLN A 71 -4.34 -0.15 0.62
N TYR A 72 -3.41 0.77 0.85
CA TYR A 72 -1.98 0.48 0.94
C TYR A 72 -1.68 -0.49 2.10
N ASP A 73 -2.17 -0.19 3.30
CA ASP A 73 -1.95 -1.01 4.48
C ASP A 73 -2.54 -2.42 4.27
N HIS A 74 -3.77 -2.52 3.74
CA HIS A 74 -4.39 -3.80 3.46
C HIS A 74 -3.60 -4.62 2.45
N TYR A 75 -3.15 -4.00 1.35
CA TYR A 75 -2.37 -4.69 0.34
C TYR A 75 -1.00 -5.12 0.87
N ARG A 76 -0.28 -4.24 1.57
CA ARG A 76 0.99 -4.53 2.23
C ARG A 76 0.86 -5.71 3.21
N ASP A 77 -0.13 -5.67 4.08
CA ASP A 77 -0.33 -6.71 5.09
C ASP A 77 -0.73 -8.05 4.44
N SER A 78 -1.43 -8.02 3.31
CA SER A 78 -1.74 -9.23 2.51
C SER A 78 -0.48 -9.89 1.93
N ILE A 79 0.48 -9.09 1.44
CA ILE A 79 1.78 -9.61 0.96
C ILE A 79 2.55 -10.23 2.13
N TRP A 80 2.58 -9.54 3.27
CA TRP A 80 3.27 -10.04 4.47
C TRP A 80 2.68 -11.38 4.91
N GLN A 81 1.36 -11.46 5.03
CA GLN A 81 0.67 -12.68 5.44
C GLN A 81 0.96 -13.84 4.47
N ALA A 82 0.91 -13.58 3.15
CA ALA A 82 1.22 -14.59 2.14
C ALA A 82 2.68 -15.09 2.24
N LYS A 83 3.64 -14.20 2.48
CA LYS A 83 5.05 -14.58 2.69
C LYS A 83 5.24 -15.36 3.99
N GLU A 84 4.61 -14.91 5.07
CA GLU A 84 4.67 -15.59 6.36
C GLU A 84 4.08 -17.01 6.28
N ASP A 85 2.97 -17.18 5.55
CA ASP A 85 2.36 -18.49 5.32
C ASP A 85 3.25 -19.39 4.44
N ALA A 86 3.88 -18.84 3.40
CA ALA A 86 4.84 -19.57 2.57
C ALA A 86 6.05 -20.04 3.39
N ILE A 87 6.63 -19.17 4.22
CA ILE A 87 7.75 -19.51 5.10
C ILE A 87 7.37 -20.59 6.13
N ARG A 88 6.15 -20.54 6.68
CA ARG A 88 5.67 -21.54 7.64
C ARG A 88 5.46 -22.91 6.99
N GLN A 89 4.99 -22.94 5.76
CA GLN A 89 4.81 -24.19 5.00
C GLN A 89 6.15 -24.76 4.51
N GLU A 90 7.21 -23.96 4.54
CA GLU A 90 8.51 -24.36 4.02
C GLU A 90 9.32 -25.15 5.06
N GLU A 91 9.46 -26.46 4.83
CA GLU A 91 10.41 -27.31 5.56
C GLU A 91 11.85 -27.06 5.08
N SER A 92 12.44 -25.93 5.50
CA SER A 92 13.84 -25.63 5.20
C SER A 92 14.77 -26.20 6.28
N ASP A 93 15.74 -27.03 5.89
CA ASP A 93 16.81 -27.50 6.81
C ASP A 93 17.92 -26.46 7.05
N ASP A 94 17.87 -25.32 6.35
CA ASP A 94 18.86 -24.25 6.49
C ASP A 94 18.64 -23.49 7.81
N ARG A 95 19.51 -23.80 8.79
CA ARG A 95 19.53 -23.13 10.10
C ARG A 95 19.78 -21.63 10.00
N MET A 96 20.58 -21.18 9.03
CA MET A 96 20.91 -19.77 8.89
C MET A 96 19.75 -18.98 8.30
N TYR A 97 19.05 -19.55 7.31
CA TYR A 97 17.79 -18.99 6.81
C TYR A 97 16.76 -18.88 7.94
N LYS A 98 16.52 -19.95 8.71
CA LYS A 98 15.61 -19.93 9.87
C LYS A 98 15.96 -18.86 10.90
N SER A 99 17.25 -18.74 11.25
CA SER A 99 17.72 -17.70 12.18
C SER A 99 17.48 -16.29 11.66
N ARG A 100 17.56 -16.07 10.34
CA ARG A 100 17.31 -14.76 9.72
C ARG A 100 15.84 -14.39 9.73
N ILE A 101 14.97 -15.34 9.38
CA ILE A 101 13.52 -15.15 9.49
C ILE A 101 13.13 -14.75 10.92
N GLU A 102 13.68 -15.46 11.92
CA GLU A 102 13.40 -15.15 13.32
C GLU A 102 13.92 -13.78 13.75
N HIS A 103 15.11 -13.40 13.26
CA HIS A 103 15.65 -12.06 13.48
C HIS A 103 14.75 -10.98 12.87
N CYS A 104 14.30 -11.16 11.62
CA CYS A 104 13.38 -10.21 10.97
C CYS A 104 12.09 -10.04 11.78
N ARG A 105 11.50 -11.15 12.24
CA ARG A 105 10.28 -11.12 13.06
C ARG A 105 10.51 -10.38 14.37
N THR A 106 11.63 -10.61 15.04
CA THR A 106 11.91 -10.00 16.36
C THR A 106 12.23 -8.50 16.24
N GLU A 107 13.07 -8.12 15.29
CA GLU A 107 13.57 -6.75 15.13
C GLU A 107 12.47 -5.79 14.62
N TYR A 108 11.60 -6.28 13.74
CA TYR A 108 10.61 -5.45 13.03
C TYR A 108 9.16 -5.73 13.43
N ILE A 109 8.92 -6.22 14.67
CA ILE A 109 7.57 -6.32 15.24
C ILE A 109 6.81 -4.99 15.08
N GLY A 110 5.61 -5.07 14.51
CA GLY A 110 4.74 -3.91 14.29
C GLY A 110 5.18 -2.96 13.17
N GLN A 111 6.24 -3.28 12.42
CA GLN A 111 6.76 -2.47 11.32
C GLN A 111 6.74 -3.27 10.01
N THR A 112 5.54 -3.51 9.46
CA THR A 112 5.32 -4.42 8.32
C THR A 112 6.21 -4.10 7.10
N ASP A 113 6.43 -2.83 6.77
CA ASP A 113 7.29 -2.45 5.63
C ASP A 113 8.75 -2.92 5.81
N LYS A 114 9.31 -2.76 7.01
CA LYS A 114 10.68 -3.21 7.31
C LYS A 114 10.77 -4.72 7.42
N LEU A 115 9.71 -5.34 7.96
CA LEU A 115 9.60 -6.78 8.03
C LEU A 115 9.59 -7.41 6.63
N LEU A 116 8.76 -6.91 5.72
CA LEU A 116 8.71 -7.35 4.31
C LEU A 116 10.08 -7.22 3.65
N TRP A 117 10.72 -6.06 3.77
CA TRP A 117 12.06 -5.84 3.22
C TRP A 117 13.10 -6.82 3.77
N CYS A 118 13.05 -7.11 5.07
CA CYS A 118 13.96 -8.06 5.71
C CYS A 118 13.72 -9.50 5.23
N LEU A 119 12.45 -9.91 5.11
CA LEU A 119 12.06 -11.22 4.61
C LEU A 119 12.50 -11.42 3.15
N ASP A 120 12.33 -10.41 2.29
CA ASP A 120 12.79 -10.44 0.89
C ASP A 120 14.31 -10.67 0.82
N ARG A 121 15.07 -10.00 1.69
CA ARG A 121 16.53 -10.20 1.76
C ARG A 121 16.93 -11.57 2.29
N ALA A 122 16.16 -12.13 3.23
CA ALA A 122 16.38 -13.50 3.71
C ALA A 122 16.09 -14.53 2.59
N GLU A 123 15.04 -14.34 1.80
CA GLU A 123 14.72 -15.17 0.62
C GLU A 123 15.78 -15.02 -0.47
N GLN A 124 16.24 -13.80 -0.76
CA GLN A 124 17.32 -13.56 -1.72
C GLN A 124 18.63 -14.25 -1.30
N TYR A 125 18.96 -14.21 0.00
CA TYR A 125 20.11 -14.93 0.53
C TYR A 125 19.99 -16.42 0.25
N LYS A 126 18.82 -17.02 0.49
CA LYS A 126 18.57 -18.42 0.22
C LYS A 126 18.77 -18.79 -1.25
N GLN A 127 18.33 -17.93 -2.17
CA GLN A 127 18.44 -18.18 -3.62
C GLN A 127 19.88 -18.04 -4.14
N THR A 128 20.66 -17.12 -3.58
CA THR A 128 21.97 -16.73 -4.13
C THR A 128 23.17 -17.24 -3.32
N GLY A 129 22.96 -17.67 -2.07
CA GLY A 129 24.01 -17.99 -1.10
C GLY A 129 24.89 -16.79 -0.72
N SER A 130 24.62 -15.60 -1.26
CA SER A 130 25.44 -14.40 -1.13
C SER A 130 24.72 -13.34 -0.33
N TYR A 131 25.46 -12.70 0.58
CA TYR A 131 24.99 -11.55 1.33
C TYR A 131 25.22 -10.29 0.50
N LEU A 132 24.20 -9.82 -0.20
CA LEU A 132 24.19 -8.42 -0.65
C LEU A 132 23.85 -7.57 0.58
N PRO A 133 24.77 -6.66 0.99
CA PRO A 133 24.55 -5.79 2.15
C PRO A 133 23.31 -4.89 1.99
#